data_AF-A0A843HXC9-F1
#
_entry.id   AF-A0A843HXC9-F1
#
_cell.length_a   1.000
_cell.length_b   1.000
_cell.length_c   1.000
_cell.angle_alpha   90.00
_cell.angle_beta   90.00
_cell.angle_gamma   90.00
#
_symmetry.space_group_name_H-M   'P 1'
#
loop_
_entity.id
_entity.type
_entity.pdbx_description
1 polymer ?
#
loop_
_entity_poly.entity_id
_entity_poly.type
_entity_poly.pdbx_seq_one_letter_code
_entity_poly.pdbx_strand_id
1 'polypeptide(L)'
;LDLHLISSDLLFYVRNDIEREKKIKSWRGVRHSLGLKVRGQRTRTTGRTGMTIGVKRSKAAQIQAQAQQQKQAQQAPQQQQAKK
;
A
#
# COMPACT_ATOMS: atom_id res chain seq x y z
N LEU A 1 -41.26 2.49 -5.34
CA LEU A 1 -41.05 1.44 -4.32
C LEU A 1 -39.78 1.78 -3.58
N ASP A 2 -39.91 2.24 -2.34
CA ASP A 2 -38.76 2.40 -1.44
C ASP A 2 -38.45 1.05 -0.80
N LEU A 3 -37.37 0.41 -1.26
CA LEU A 3 -36.91 -0.88 -0.78
C LEU A 3 -35.73 -0.67 0.16
N HIS A 4 -35.89 -1.03 1.42
CA HIS A 4 -34.81 -1.04 2.40
C HIS A 4 -34.23 -2.45 2.50
N LEU A 5 -33.12 -2.68 1.80
CA LEU A 5 -32.44 -3.97 1.78
C LEU A 5 -31.56 -4.14 3.03
N ILE A 6 -31.60 -5.31 3.64
CA ILE A 6 -30.86 -5.61 4.89
C ILE A 6 -29.86 -6.74 4.63
N SER A 7 -28.68 -6.63 5.25
CA SER A 7 -27.65 -7.67 5.31
C SER A 7 -27.33 -8.36 3.96
N SER A 8 -27.75 -9.61 3.77
CA SER A 8 -27.44 -10.45 2.61
C SER A 8 -28.02 -9.92 1.30
N ASP A 9 -29.21 -9.32 1.36
CA ASP A 9 -29.93 -8.91 0.17
C ASP A 9 -29.19 -7.75 -0.49
N LEU A 10 -28.73 -6.79 0.30
CA LEU A 10 -27.93 -5.67 -0.20
C LEU A 10 -26.70 -6.15 -0.98
N LEU A 11 -25.95 -7.10 -0.44
CA LEU A 11 -24.78 -7.68 -1.10
C LEU A 11 -25.15 -8.41 -2.39
N PHE A 12 -26.26 -9.15 -2.39
CA PHE A 12 -26.75 -9.87 -3.56
C PHE A 12 -27.15 -8.92 -4.69
N TYR A 13 -27.93 -7.88 -4.39
CA TYR A 13 -28.34 -6.87 -5.37
C TYR A 13 -27.14 -6.13 -5.98
N VAL A 14 -26.19 -5.68 -5.15
CA VAL A 14 -24.99 -4.99 -5.63
C VAL A 14 -24.14 -5.89 -6.54
N ARG A 15 -24.00 -7.17 -6.19
CA ARG A 15 -23.27 -8.14 -7.04
C ARG A 15 -23.98 -8.36 -8.37
N ASN A 16 -25.29 -8.55 -8.35
CA ASN A 16 -26.08 -8.72 -9.56
C ASN A 16 -26.02 -7.51 -10.49
N ASP A 17 -26.03 -6.29 -9.94
CA ASP A 17 -25.89 -5.07 -10.72
C ASP A 17 -24.51 -4.98 -11.41
N ILE A 18 -23.45 -5.31 -10.68
CA ILE A 18 -22.09 -5.33 -11.24
C ILE A 18 -21.96 -6.41 -12.33
N GLU A 19 -22.53 -7.59 -12.12
CA GLU A 19 -22.53 -8.67 -13.12
C GLU A 19 -23.31 -8.29 -14.38
N ARG A 20 -24.46 -7.62 -14.21
CA ARG A 20 -25.25 -7.07 -15.32
C ARG A 20 -24.44 -6.07 -16.14
N GLU A 21 -23.76 -5.14 -15.47
CA GLU A 21 -22.89 -4.16 -16.13
C GLU A 21 -21.72 -4.80 -16.88
N LYS A 22 -21.11 -5.84 -16.31
CA LYS A 22 -20.06 -6.63 -16.97
C LYS A 22 -20.58 -7.34 -18.23
N LYS A 23 -21.76 -7.95 -18.17
CA LYS A 23 -22.40 -8.63 -19.31
C LYS A 23 -22.70 -7.68 -20.47
N ILE A 24 -23.22 -6.48 -20.16
CA ILE A 24 -23.54 -5.44 -21.15
C ILE A 24 -22.27 -4.78 -21.72
N LYS A 25 -21.09 -4.99 -21.10
CA LYS A 25 -19.81 -4.33 -21.45
C LYS A 25 -19.87 -2.81 -21.36
N SER A 26 -20.63 -2.29 -20.39
CA SER A 26 -20.61 -0.86 -20.09
C SER A 26 -19.22 -0.43 -19.60
N TRP A 27 -18.86 0.86 -19.72
CA TRP A 27 -17.57 1.37 -19.24
C TRP A 27 -17.35 1.06 -17.75
N ARG A 28 -18.39 1.19 -16.93
CA ARG A 28 -18.35 0.82 -15.51
C ARG A 28 -18.09 -0.68 -15.32
N GLY A 29 -18.77 -1.54 -16.09
CA GLY A 29 -18.56 -2.99 -16.08
C GLY A 29 -17.14 -3.40 -16.47
N VAL A 30 -16.58 -2.80 -17.52
CA VAL A 30 -15.19 -3.04 -17.95
C VAL A 30 -14.20 -2.63 -16.85
N ARG A 31 -14.39 -1.47 -16.21
CA ARG A 31 -13.56 -1.03 -15.08
C ARG A 31 -13.68 -1.98 -13.89
N HIS A 32 -14.89 -2.46 -13.57
CA HIS A 32 -15.12 -3.47 -12.53
C HIS A 32 -14.45 -4.82 -12.85
N SER A 33 -14.36 -5.21 -14.12
CA SER A 33 -13.63 -6.42 -14.53
C SER A 33 -12.12 -6.27 -14.38
N LEU A 34 -11.59 -5.08 -14.66
CA LEU A 34 -10.15 -4.76 -14.54
C LEU A 34 -9.72 -4.41 -13.11
N GLY A 35 -10.64 -4.38 -12.14
CA GLY A 35 -10.35 -3.96 -10.76
C GLY A 35 -9.98 -2.49 -10.62
N LEU A 36 -10.33 -1.66 -11.60
CA LEU A 36 -10.05 -0.22 -11.59
C LEU A 36 -11.19 0.56 -10.93
N LYS A 37 -10.83 1.71 -10.36
CA LYS A 37 -11.78 2.68 -9.78
C LYS A 37 -12.79 3.15 -10.85
N VAL A 38 -14.07 3.27 -10.51
CA VAL A 38 -15.14 3.48 -11.52
C VAL A 38 -15.57 4.94 -11.68
N ARG A 39 -15.40 5.78 -10.65
CA ARG A 39 -15.89 7.17 -10.59
C ARG A 39 -15.00 8.20 -11.33
N GLY A 40 -14.32 7.81 -12.41
CA GLY A 40 -13.46 8.74 -13.17
C GLY A 40 -12.15 9.16 -12.47
N GLN A 41 -11.74 8.47 -11.41
CA GLN A 41 -10.49 8.76 -10.72
C GLN A 41 -9.27 8.45 -11.61
N ARG A 42 -8.23 9.30 -11.52
CA ARG A 42 -6.96 9.14 -12.25
C ARG A 42 -6.14 7.99 -11.65
N THR A 43 -5.90 6.94 -12.43
CA THR A 43 -5.17 5.73 -12.02
C THR A 43 -3.66 5.80 -12.29
N ARG A 44 -3.14 6.92 -12.84
CA ARG A 44 -1.70 7.10 -13.11
C ARG A 44 -0.87 7.11 -11.82
N THR A 45 -1.36 7.80 -10.78
CA THR A 45 -0.62 8.03 -9.53
C THR A 45 -1.30 7.43 -8.31
N THR A 46 -2.61 7.19 -8.34
CA THR A 46 -3.40 6.74 -7.18
C THR A 46 -3.88 5.28 -7.35
N GLY A 47 -4.07 4.58 -6.23
CA GLY A 47 -4.55 3.20 -6.24
C GLY A 47 -3.47 2.20 -6.65
N ARG A 48 -2.19 2.49 -6.36
CA ARG A 48 -1.09 1.54 -6.53
C ARG A 48 -1.20 0.47 -5.44
N THR A 49 -1.74 -0.68 -5.79
CA THR A 49 -1.75 -1.88 -4.95
C THR A 49 -0.86 -2.93 -5.60
N GLY A 50 0.10 -3.46 -4.85
CA GLY A 50 1.16 -4.33 -5.34
C GLY A 50 2.49 -4.06 -4.65
N MET A 51 3.52 -4.85 -4.97
CA MET A 51 4.84 -4.72 -4.36
C MET A 51 5.51 -3.44 -4.85
N THR A 52 5.73 -2.48 -3.95
CA THR A 52 6.55 -1.30 -4.24
C THR A 52 7.96 -1.79 -4.58
N ILE A 53 8.51 -1.34 -5.70
CA ILE A 53 9.95 -1.47 -5.98
C ILE A 53 10.66 -0.55 -4.99
N GLY A 54 10.89 -1.05 -3.78
CA GLY A 54 11.79 -0.44 -2.82
C GLY A 54 13.24 -0.67 -3.23
N VAL A 55 14.15 0.07 -2.60
CA VAL A 55 15.59 -0.13 -2.80
C VAL A 55 16.01 -1.40 -2.07
N LYS A 56 16.51 -2.42 -2.78
CA LYS A 56 17.18 -3.57 -2.14
C LYS A 56 18.53 -3.08 -1.61
N ARG A 57 18.61 -2.85 -0.30
CA ARG A 57 19.93 -2.65 0.36
C ARG A 57 20.67 -3.97 0.31
N SER A 58 21.85 -3.99 -0.33
CA SER A 58 22.73 -5.15 -0.27
C SER A 58 23.13 -5.42 1.18
N LYS A 59 23.35 -6.70 1.53
CA LYS A 59 23.75 -7.11 2.89
C LYS A 59 25.03 -6.38 3.35
N ALA A 60 25.93 -6.07 2.41
CA ALA A 60 27.14 -5.28 2.63
C ALA A 60 26.87 -3.85 3.14
N ALA A 61 25.86 -3.16 2.60
CA ALA A 61 25.51 -1.82 3.04
C ALA A 61 24.91 -1.79 4.46
N GLN A 62 24.26 -2.88 4.90
CA GLN A 62 23.75 -3.03 6.27
C GLN A 62 24.89 -3.28 7.26
N ILE A 63 25.86 -4.12 6.90
CA ILE A 63 27.04 -4.42 7.72
C ILE A 63 27.90 -3.17 7.93
N GLN A 64 28.08 -2.35 6.89
CA GLN A 64 28.83 -1.09 6.99
C GLN A 64 28.12 -0.05 7.87
N ALA A 65 26.80 0.04 7.81
CA ALA A 65 26.02 0.93 8.67
C ALA A 65 26.09 0.52 10.16
N GLN A 66 26.08 -0.78 10.46
CA GLN A 66 26.25 -1.30 11.81
C GLN A 66 27.68 -1.10 12.34
N ALA A 67 28.69 -1.28 11.49
CA ALA A 67 30.10 -1.03 11.84
C ALA A 67 30.38 0.45 12.13
N GLN A 68 29.71 1.38 11.45
CA GLN A 68 29.84 2.82 11.70
C GLN A 68 29.19 3.26 13.02
N GLN A 69 28.05 2.66 13.39
CA GLN A 69 27.39 2.92 14.68
C GLN A 69 28.22 2.43 15.88
N GLN A 70 28.88 1.29 15.74
CA GLN A 70 29.78 0.76 16.79
C GLN A 70 31.05 1.61 16.97
N LYS A 71 31.58 2.20 15.89
CA LYS A 71 32.75 3.10 15.97
C LYS A 71 32.44 4.44 16.64
N GLN A 72 31.22 4.96 16.52
CA GLN A 72 30.80 6.20 17.19
C GLN A 72 30.50 5.98 18.68
N ALA A 73 30.03 4.79 19.07
CA ALA A 73 29.78 4.45 20.48
C ALA A 73 31.07 4.28 21.32
N GLN A 74 32.21 3.96 20.68
CA GLN A 74 33.49 3.74 21.38
C GLN A 74 34.33 5.02 21.60
N GLN A 75 33.94 6.16 21.02
CA GLN A 75 34.69 7.42 21.14
C GLN A 75 34.27 8.31 22.32
N ALA A 76 33.30 7.90 23.14
CA ALA A 76 32.91 8.60 24.36
C ALA A 76 32.98 7.63 25.55
N PRO A 77 34.16 7.43 26.17
CA PRO A 77 34.37 8.06 27.49
C PRO A 77 35.86 8.17 27.90
N GLN A 78 36.59 9.25 27.60
CA GLN A 78 37.94 9.45 28.21
C GLN A 78 38.25 10.88 28.68
N GLN A 79 37.26 11.76 28.88
CA GLN A 79 37.54 13.12 29.37
C GLN A 79 37.13 13.41 30.83
N GLN A 80 36.95 12.39 31.68
CA GLN A 80 36.58 12.62 33.10
C GLN A 80 37.66 12.30 34.14
N GLN A 81 38.91 12.00 33.77
CA GLN A 81 39.97 11.67 34.75
C GLN A 81 41.11 12.69 34.88
N ALA A 82 41.01 13.88 34.29
CA ALA A 82 42.06 14.90 34.39
C ALA A 82 41.57 16.22 35.00
N LYS A 83 40.99 16.17 36.20
CA LYS A 83 40.91 17.31 37.14
C LYS A 83 41.05 16.81 38.57
N LYS A 84 42.30 16.61 38.97
CA LYS A 84 42.73 16.87 40.35
C LYS A 84 42.76 18.37 40.58
#